data_AF-A0A7X8JET0-F1
#
_entry.id   AF-A0A7X8JET0-F1
#
_cell.length_a   1.000
_cell.length_b   1.000
_cell.length_c   1.000
_cell.angle_alpha   90.00
_cell.angle_beta   90.00
_cell.angle_gamma   90.00
#
_symmetry.space_group_name_H-M   'P 1'
#
loop_
_entity.id
_entity.type
_entity.pdbx_description
1 polymer ?
#
loop_
_entity_poly.entity_id
_entity_poly.type
_entity_poly.pdbx_seq_one_letter_code
_entity_poly.pdbx_strand_id
1 'polypeptide(L)'
;MSYRLLEKCREAEREIFDETQGNKMELVYYLLTSETDDYENDSDMRIYGIEIVKKVQGLPSESIGFENVHSNKEKIKKIIALLAENTVTPVSLPDILDDLL
;
A
#
# COMPACT_ATOMS: atom_id res chain seq x y z
N MET A 1 6.48 -10.81 -19.02
CA MET A 1 7.08 -9.50 -18.76
C MET A 1 6.32 -8.90 -17.58
N SER A 2 6.93 -8.78 -16.41
CA SER A 2 6.28 -8.16 -15.26
C SER A 2 7.22 -7.14 -14.65
N TYR A 3 7.10 -5.90 -15.11
CA TYR A 3 7.75 -4.75 -14.48
C TYR A 3 6.73 -4.15 -13.52
N ARG A 4 7.00 -4.29 -12.20
CA ARG A 4 6.24 -3.65 -11.12
C ARG A 4 6.98 -2.38 -10.72
N LEU A 5 6.39 -1.21 -10.96
CA LEU A 5 6.90 0.04 -10.41
C LEU A 5 6.25 0.27 -9.03
N LEU A 6 7.11 0.26 -8.01
CA LEU A 6 6.76 0.57 -6.63
C LEU A 6 7.07 2.05 -6.35
N GLU A 7 6.04 2.90 -6.37
CA GLU A 7 6.16 4.30 -5.97
C GLU A 7 5.86 4.39 -4.46
N LYS A 8 6.87 4.64 -3.61
CA LYS A 8 6.63 4.85 -2.17
C LYS A 8 5.80 6.11 -1.98
N CYS A 9 4.53 5.96 -1.58
CA CYS A 9 3.61 7.09 -1.42
C CYS A 9 3.62 7.66 0.00
N ARG A 10 3.65 6.79 1.03
CA ARG A 10 3.63 7.25 2.42
C ARG A 10 4.30 6.24 3.33
N GLU A 11 4.97 6.76 4.35
CA GLU A 11 5.47 5.97 5.47
C GLU A 11 4.75 6.48 6.72
N ALA A 12 4.05 5.59 7.41
CA ALA A 12 3.45 5.88 8.70
C ALA A 12 4.23 5.10 9.76
N GLU A 13 5.09 5.81 10.48
CA GLU A 13 5.70 5.25 11.69
C GLU A 13 4.70 5.41 12.83
N ARG A 14 4.31 4.30 13.46
CA ARG A 14 3.47 4.34 14.65
C ARG A 14 4.19 3.63 15.77
N GLU A 15 4.70 4.40 16.74
CA GLU A 15 5.18 3.83 17.99
C GLU A 15 3.99 3.27 18.77
N ILE A 16 3.57 2.07 18.42
CA ILE A 16 2.65 1.29 19.25
C ILE A 16 3.52 0.77 20.39
N PHE A 17 3.50 1.48 21.52
CA PHE A 17 3.91 0.92 22.79
C PHE A 17 2.88 -0.14 23.14
N ASP A 18 3.07 -1.35 22.63
CA ASP A 18 2.38 -2.51 23.18
C ASP A 18 2.94 -2.69 24.60
N GLU A 19 2.13 -2.43 25.63
CA GLU A 19 2.54 -2.50 27.05
C GLU A 19 3.10 -3.88 27.44
N THR A 20 2.99 -4.89 26.57
CA THR A 20 3.56 -6.22 26.78
C THR A 20 4.91 -6.45 26.10
N GLN A 21 5.24 -5.70 25.04
CA GLN A 21 6.53 -5.75 24.36
C GLN A 21 6.83 -4.38 23.73
N GLY A 22 7.83 -3.65 24.22
CA GLY A 22 8.24 -2.32 23.72
C GLY A 22 8.81 -2.32 22.29
N ASN A 23 8.04 -2.82 21.32
CA ASN A 23 8.42 -3.04 19.95
C ASN A 23 7.89 -1.91 19.08
N LYS A 24 8.77 -1.07 18.54
CA LYS A 24 8.42 -0.06 17.53
C LYS A 24 7.83 -0.77 16.31
N MET A 25 6.59 -0.44 15.95
CA MET A 25 5.93 -0.90 14.73
C MET A 25 5.95 0.20 13.67
N GLU A 26 6.19 -0.14 12.43
CA GLU A 26 6.21 0.82 11.32
C GLU A 26 5.37 0.27 10.19
N LEU A 27 4.50 1.09 9.62
CA LEU A 27 3.64 0.72 8.50
C LEU A 27 4.04 1.55 7.29
N VAL A 28 4.54 0.90 6.25
CA VAL A 28 4.95 1.55 5.02
C VAL A 28 3.94 1.25 3.93
N TYR A 29 3.42 2.30 3.29
CA TYR A 29 2.40 2.22 2.26
C TYR A 29 3.00 2.57 0.90
N TYR A 30 2.98 1.60 0.00
CA TYR A 30 3.48 1.69 -1.35
C TYR A 30 2.31 1.76 -2.33
N LEU A 31 2.45 2.61 -3.34
CA LEU A 31 1.58 2.64 -4.51
C LEU A 31 2.22 1.76 -5.58
N LEU A 32 1.51 0.70 -5.95
CA LEU A 32 1.89 -0.15 -7.07
C LEU A 32 1.33 0.46 -8.35
N THR A 33 2.12 0.50 -9.40
CA THR A 33 1.65 0.85 -10.74
C THR A 33 2.08 -0.24 -11.71
N SER A 34 1.12 -0.81 -12.44
CA SER A 34 1.42 -1.66 -13.59
C SER A 34 1.59 -0.76 -14.81
N GLU A 35 2.82 -0.59 -15.28
CA GLU A 35 3.04 -0.07 -16.64
C GLU A 35 2.96 -1.26 -17.60
N THR A 36 1.85 -1.36 -18.33
CA THR A 36 1.82 -2.08 -19.59
C THR A 36 2.63 -1.26 -20.58
N ASP A 37 3.69 -1.86 -21.10
CA ASP A 37 4.73 -1.29 -21.96
C ASP A 37 4.22 -0.98 -23.39
N ASP A 38 3.02 -0.41 -23.53
CA ASP A 38 2.54 0.13 -24.80
C ASP A 38 2.90 1.62 -24.83
N TYR A 39 4.11 1.89 -25.32
CA TYR A 39 4.66 3.21 -25.67
C TYR A 39 3.84 3.97 -26.75
N GLU A 40 2.61 3.55 -27.05
CA GLU A 40 1.75 4.11 -28.09
C GLU A 40 0.29 4.25 -27.65
N ASN A 41 0.02 4.85 -26.49
CA ASN A 41 -1.16 5.72 -26.38
C ASN A 41 -1.14 6.52 -25.08
N ASP A 42 -1.14 7.83 -25.29
CA ASP A 42 -1.67 8.81 -24.35
C ASP A 42 -3.07 8.34 -23.89
N SER A 43 -3.23 8.00 -22.60
CA SER A 43 -4.50 7.80 -21.86
C SER A 43 -4.91 6.36 -21.46
N ASP A 44 -5.04 6.17 -20.15
CA ASP A 44 -6.13 5.44 -19.45
C ASP A 44 -6.11 3.91 -19.22
N MET A 45 -5.01 3.18 -19.42
CA MET A 45 -4.93 1.76 -18.95
C MET A 45 -3.85 1.49 -17.91
N ARG A 46 -3.51 2.49 -17.08
CA ARG A 46 -2.65 2.25 -15.92
C ARG A 46 -3.50 1.73 -14.77
N ILE A 47 -3.28 0.49 -14.36
CA ILE A 47 -3.92 -0.05 -13.16
C ILE A 47 -2.98 0.15 -11.97
N TYR A 48 -3.54 0.70 -10.91
CA TYR A 48 -2.84 1.01 -9.68
C TYR A 48 -3.21 -0.01 -8.62
N GLY A 49 -2.25 -0.32 -7.76
CA GLY A 49 -2.39 -1.19 -6.61
C GLY A 49 -1.84 -0.55 -5.35
N ILE A 50 -1.94 -1.26 -4.24
CA ILE A 50 -1.49 -0.81 -2.92
C ILE A 50 -0.72 -1.94 -2.28
N GLU A 51 0.42 -1.63 -1.68
CA GLU A 51 1.13 -2.57 -0.83
C GLU A 51 1.40 -1.96 0.54
N ILE A 52 1.11 -2.71 1.59
CA ILE A 52 1.39 -2.33 2.98
C ILE A 52 2.43 -3.29 3.52
N VAL A 53 3.52 -2.72 4.03
CA VAL A 53 4.59 -3.44 4.72
C VAL A 53 4.58 -3.04 6.18
N LYS A 54 4.28 -3.98 7.05
CA LYS A 54 4.46 -3.88 8.49
C LYS A 54 5.87 -4.31 8.86
N LYS A 55 6.60 -3.40 9.49
CA LYS A 55 7.90 -3.65 10.12
C LYS A 55 7.75 -3.63 11.62
N VAL A 56 8.45 -4.53 12.29
CA VAL A 56 8.54 -4.61 13.75
C VAL A 56 10.02 -4.56 14.10
N GLN A 57 10.42 -3.59 14.92
CA GLN A 57 11.84 -3.33 15.22
C GLN A 57 12.71 -3.12 13.97
N GLY A 58 12.18 -2.45 12.94
CA GLY A 58 12.87 -2.20 11.67
C GLY A 58 12.97 -3.40 10.73
N LEU A 59 12.52 -4.59 11.15
CA LEU A 59 12.46 -5.78 10.30
C LEU A 59 11.07 -5.93 9.67
N PRO A 60 10.95 -6.21 8.36
CA PRO A 60 9.67 -6.52 7.75
C PRO A 60 9.10 -7.80 8.36
N SER A 61 7.99 -7.66 9.09
CA SER A 61 7.30 -8.77 9.72
C SER A 61 6.23 -9.33 8.80
N GLU A 62 5.48 -8.46 8.15
CA GLU A 62 4.35 -8.83 7.29
C GLU A 62 4.25 -7.83 6.14
N SER A 63 3.97 -8.30 4.93
CA SER A 63 3.60 -7.42 3.83
C SER A 63 2.46 -8.03 3.04
N ILE A 64 1.56 -7.18 2.56
CA ILE A 64 0.52 -7.58 1.64
C ILE A 64 0.42 -6.54 0.53
N GLY A 65 0.38 -7.01 -0.71
CA GLY A 65 0.24 -6.19 -1.89
C GLY A 65 -0.96 -6.63 -2.70
N PHE A 66 -1.84 -5.68 -3.00
CA PHE A 66 -2.93 -5.85 -3.95
C PHE A 66 -2.57 -5.11 -5.23
N GLU A 67 -2.39 -5.88 -6.29
CA GLU A 67 -2.25 -5.35 -7.63
C GLU A 67 -3.64 -5.15 -8.24
N ASN A 68 -3.71 -4.30 -9.26
CA ASN A 68 -4.92 -4.08 -10.05
C ASN A 68 -6.16 -3.62 -9.26
N VAL A 69 -5.96 -2.81 -8.21
CA VAL A 69 -7.04 -2.32 -7.33
C VAL A 69 -7.95 -1.34 -8.07
N HIS A 70 -7.39 -0.34 -8.76
CA HIS A 70 -8.18 0.64 -9.50
C HIS A 70 -7.36 1.32 -10.60
N SER A 71 -7.99 1.74 -11.68
CA SER A 71 -7.39 2.53 -12.76
C SER A 71 -7.14 4.01 -12.44
N ASN A 72 -7.51 4.49 -11.24
CA ASN A 72 -7.42 5.92 -10.89
C ASN A 72 -6.36 6.15 -9.80
N LYS A 73 -5.24 6.77 -10.19
CA LYS A 73 -4.11 7.09 -9.31
C LYS A 73 -4.53 7.93 -8.10
N GLU A 74 -5.36 8.94 -8.31
CA GLU A 74 -5.79 9.85 -7.24
C GLU A 74 -6.70 9.14 -6.24
N LYS A 75 -7.59 8.28 -6.72
CA LYS A 75 -8.47 7.47 -5.86
C LYS A 75 -7.64 6.52 -5.00
N ILE A 76 -6.66 5.84 -5.58
CA ILE A 76 -5.74 4.98 -4.81
C ILE A 76 -4.90 5.79 -3.82
N LYS A 77 -4.38 6.96 -4.20
CA LYS A 77 -3.66 7.83 -3.26
C LYS A 77 -4.52 8.26 -2.08
N LYS A 78 -5.80 8.56 -2.30
CA LYS A 78 -6.76 8.87 -1.22
C LYS A 78 -7.01 7.65 -0.33
N ILE A 79 -7.16 6.47 -0.92
CA ILE A 79 -7.29 5.21 -0.16
C ILE A 79 -6.02 4.99 0.68
N ILE A 80 -4.82 5.08 0.10
CA ILE A 80 -3.54 5.00 0.83
C ILE A 80 -3.48 6.02 1.97
N ALA A 81 -3.93 7.26 1.74
CA ALA A 81 -3.95 8.28 2.79
C ALA A 81 -4.90 7.88 3.94
N LEU A 82 -6.09 7.38 3.63
CA LEU A 82 -7.06 6.88 4.62
C LEU A 82 -6.52 5.65 5.38
N LEU A 83 -5.88 4.72 4.67
CA LEU A 83 -5.26 3.53 5.25
C LEU A 83 -4.14 3.95 6.23
N ALA A 84 -3.31 4.91 5.83
CA ALA A 84 -2.24 5.45 6.68
C ALA A 84 -2.78 6.21 7.90
N GLU A 85 -3.85 6.99 7.75
CA GLU A 85 -4.49 7.72 8.84
C GLU A 85 -5.17 6.79 9.85
N ASN A 86 -5.78 5.71 9.38
CA ASN A 86 -6.39 4.69 10.23
C ASN A 86 -5.39 3.61 10.67
N THR A 87 -4.12 3.71 10.26
CA THR A 87 -3.04 2.75 10.56
C THR A 87 -3.44 1.32 10.27
N VAL A 88 -4.04 1.12 9.10
CA VAL A 88 -4.52 -0.18 8.63
C VAL A 88 -3.33 -1.14 8.54
N THR A 89 -3.51 -2.32 9.14
CA THR A 89 -2.49 -3.36 9.08
C THR A 89 -2.61 -4.17 7.78
N PRO A 90 -1.53 -4.83 7.32
CA PRO A 90 -1.60 -5.73 6.16
C PRO A 90 -2.71 -6.78 6.28
N VAL A 91 -2.98 -7.28 7.49
CA VAL A 91 -4.02 -8.28 7.73
C VAL A 91 -5.42 -7.72 7.47
N SER A 92 -5.65 -6.46 7.81
CA SER A 92 -6.96 -5.80 7.67
C SER A 92 -7.15 -5.13 6.30
N LEU A 93 -6.08 -5.05 5.49
CA LEU A 93 -6.13 -4.44 4.17
C LEU A 93 -7.12 -5.11 3.22
N PRO A 94 -7.15 -6.45 3.05
CA PRO A 94 -8.12 -7.11 2.18
C PRO A 94 -9.56 -6.75 2.55
N ASP A 95 -9.89 -6.87 3.84
CA ASP A 95 -11.25 -6.61 4.33
C ASP A 95 -11.68 -5.16 4.05
N ILE A 96 -10.78 -4.20 4.25
CA ILE A 96 -11.06 -2.78 4.01
C ILE A 96 -11.11 -2.45 2.51
N LEU A 97 -10.31 -3.12 1.69
CA LEU A 97 -10.35 -2.95 0.23
C LEU A 97 -11.67 -3.47 -0.33
N ASP A 98 -12.16 -4.62 0.16
CA ASP A 98 -13.46 -5.17 -0.23
C ASP A 98 -14.63 -4.26 0.18
N ASP A 99 -14.52 -3.56 1.31
CA ASP A 99 -15.54 -2.57 1.74
C ASP A 99 -15.47 -1.24 0.95
N LEU A 100 -14.30 -0.88 0.40
CA LEU A 100 -14.06 0.40 -0.29
C LEU A 100 -14.29 0.36 -1.81
N LEU A 101 -14.29 -0.83 -2.42
CA LEU A 101 -14.41 -1.08 -3.86
C LEU A 101 -15.83 -1.51 -4.27
#